data_AF-A0A1A2DGX9-F1
#
_entry.id   AF-A0A1A2DGX9-F1
#
_cell.length_a   1.000
_cell.length_b   1.000
_cell.length_c   1.000
_cell.angle_alpha   90.00
_cell.angle_beta   90.00
_cell.angle_gamma   90.00
#
_symmetry.space_group_name_H-M   'P 1'
#
loop_
_entity.id
_entity.type
_entity.pdbx_description
1 polymer ?
#
loop_
_entity_poly.entity_id
_entity_poly.type
_entity_poly.pdbx_seq_one_letter_code
_entity_poly.pdbx_strand_id
1 'polypeptide(L)'
;MAGATAEEQQAGMQEWMAWAGKAGSAIVDLGSPLQPAEGTTVSGDPIGGFSILQADSAEALRAVLEGHPHSTHGGSIEVFEFLPIPGM
;
A
#
# COMPACT_ATOMS: atom_id res chain seq x y z
N MET A 1 -5.44 8.36 7.91
CA MET A 1 -4.62 9.23 8.78
C MET A 1 -5.30 10.60 8.98
N ALA A 2 -6.53 10.65 9.48
CA ALA A 2 -7.18 11.91 9.84
C ALA A 2 -7.10 12.04 11.37
N GLY A 3 -6.35 13.03 11.87
CA GLY A 3 -6.19 13.28 13.32
C GLY A 3 -4.84 12.87 13.93
N ALA A 4 -3.88 12.37 13.14
CA ALA A 4 -2.53 12.11 13.61
C ALA A 4 -1.77 13.42 13.85
N THR A 5 -1.06 13.52 14.97
CA THR A 5 -0.12 14.60 15.28
C THR A 5 1.00 14.67 14.23
N ALA A 6 1.69 15.81 14.14
CA ALA A 6 2.83 15.95 13.24
C ALA A 6 3.93 14.90 13.52
N GLU A 7 4.10 14.52 14.79
CA GLU A 7 5.05 13.49 15.22
C GLU A 7 4.63 12.09 14.73
N GLU A 8 3.36 11.73 14.89
CA GLU A 8 2.82 10.46 14.38
C GLU A 8 2.88 10.38 12.85
N GLN A 9 2.64 11.49 12.15
CA GLN A 9 2.78 11.57 10.70
C GLN A 9 4.24 11.36 10.27
N GLN A 10 5.19 11.97 10.99
CA GLN A 10 6.61 11.85 10.69
C GLN A 10 7.14 10.44 11.01
N ALA A 11 6.70 9.83 12.11
CA ALA A 11 7.01 8.44 12.44
C ALA A 11 6.47 7.48 11.39
N GLY A 12 5.20 7.63 10.98
CA GLY A 12 4.60 6.83 9.92
C GLY A 12 5.34 6.98 8.58
N MET A 13 5.80 8.18 8.24
CA MET A 13 6.62 8.40 7.04
C MET A 13 7.97 7.69 7.13
N GLN A 14 8.63 7.69 8.29
CA GLN A 14 9.91 7.00 8.46
C GLN A 14 9.77 5.48 8.30
N GLU A 15 8.74 4.89 8.90
CA GLU A 15 8.45 3.47 8.74
C GLU A 15 8.11 3.11 7.30
N TRP A 16 7.36 3.99 6.61
CA TRP A 16 7.06 3.84 5.19
C TRP A 16 8.33 3.83 4.34
N MET A 17 9.21 4.80 4.55
CA MET A 17 10.49 4.87 3.82
C MET A 17 11.41 3.69 4.15
N ALA A 18 11.39 3.20 5.40
CA ALA A 18 12.15 2.02 5.79
C ALA A 18 11.62 0.75 5.10
N TRP A 19 10.30 0.58 5.02
CA TRP A 19 9.68 -0.51 4.25
C TRP A 19 10.02 -0.38 2.77
N ALA A 20 9.88 0.81 2.18
CA ALA A 20 10.20 1.04 0.77
C ALA A 20 11.67 0.69 0.46
N GLY A 21 12.59 1.01 1.36
CA GLY A 21 13.99 0.60 1.25
C GLY A 21 14.20 -0.91 1.27
N LYS A 22 13.43 -1.65 2.07
CA LYS A 22 13.47 -3.13 2.11
C LYS A 22 12.83 -3.76 0.88
N ALA A 23 11.69 -3.23 0.45
CA ALA A 23 10.96 -3.70 -0.73
C ALA A 23 11.78 -3.47 -2.02
N GLY A 24 12.54 -2.37 -2.07
CA GLY A 24 13.57 -2.15 -3.08
C GLY A 24 13.05 -2.30 -4.51
N SER A 25 13.68 -3.18 -5.29
CA SER A 25 13.34 -3.41 -6.70
C SER A 25 11.98 -4.09 -6.93
N ALA A 26 11.32 -4.58 -5.88
CA ALA A 26 9.96 -5.08 -5.99
C ALA A 26 8.95 -3.93 -6.21
N ILE A 27 9.30 -2.68 -5.91
CA ILE A 27 8.43 -1.53 -6.14
C ILE A 27 8.54 -1.08 -7.60
N VAL A 28 7.46 -1.24 -8.35
CA VAL A 28 7.31 -0.66 -9.70
C VAL A 28 6.79 0.76 -9.61
N ASP A 29 5.81 0.97 -8.72
CA ASP A 29 5.28 2.27 -8.35
C ASP A 29 5.10 2.30 -6.83
N LEU A 30 5.74 3.25 -6.17
CA LEU A 30 5.57 3.45 -4.72
C LEU A 30 4.13 3.86 -4.39
N GLY A 31 3.44 4.42 -5.39
CA GLY A 31 2.03 4.77 -5.39
C GLY A 31 1.75 6.05 -4.64
N SER A 32 0.55 6.17 -4.08
CA SER A 32 0.10 7.42 -3.46
C SER A 32 -1.00 7.16 -2.44
N PRO A 33 -1.14 8.05 -1.42
CA PRO A 33 -2.32 8.05 -0.57
C PRO A 33 -3.57 8.35 -1.41
N LEU A 34 -4.67 7.70 -1.05
CA LEU A 34 -5.96 7.85 -1.71
C LEU A 34 -6.99 8.41 -0.73
N GLN A 35 -7.95 9.13 -1.28
CA GLN A 35 -9.17 9.56 -0.60
C GLN A 35 -10.34 9.38 -1.56
N PRO A 36 -11.58 9.22 -1.05
CA PRO A 36 -12.76 9.24 -1.90
C PRO A 36 -12.76 10.50 -2.78
N ALA A 37 -13.05 10.32 -4.07
CA ALA A 37 -13.21 11.44 -4.97
C ALA A 37 -14.47 12.25 -4.58
N GLU A 38 -14.47 13.54 -4.89
CA GLU A 38 -15.62 14.40 -4.59
C GLU A 38 -16.90 13.84 -5.24
N GLY A 39 -17.98 13.79 -4.45
CA GLY A 39 -19.27 13.24 -4.90
C GLY A 39 -19.35 11.72 -4.96
N THR A 40 -18.31 10.99 -4.51
CA THR A 40 -18.34 9.53 -4.44
C THR A 40 -18.74 9.04 -3.04
N THR A 41 -19.57 8.01 -3.01
CA THR A 41 -19.90 7.28 -1.77
C THR A 41 -19.09 5.99 -1.78
N VAL A 42 -18.25 5.82 -0.76
CA VAL A 42 -17.55 4.55 -0.53
C VAL A 42 -18.38 3.69 0.41
N SER A 43 -18.60 2.44 0.01
CA SER A 43 -19.21 1.41 0.86
C SER A 43 -18.13 0.50 1.44
N GLY A 44 -18.23 0.17 2.73
CA GLY A 44 -17.21 -0.61 3.42
C GLY A 44 -16.00 0.22 3.83
N ASP A 45 -14.87 -0.44 4.06
CA ASP A 45 -13.63 0.20 4.47
C ASP A 45 -12.97 0.90 3.27
N PRO A 46 -12.66 2.21 3.35
CA PRO A 46 -12.08 2.93 2.23
C PRO A 46 -10.62 2.53 1.98
N ILE A 47 -10.26 2.39 0.71
CA ILE A 47 -8.86 2.22 0.29
C ILE A 47 -8.10 3.53 0.52
N GLY A 48 -7.13 3.50 1.43
CA GLY A 48 -6.35 4.67 1.85
C GLY A 48 -5.09 4.94 1.02
N GLY A 49 -4.71 4.03 0.13
CA GLY A 49 -3.49 4.14 -0.68
C GLY A 49 -3.33 2.96 -1.62
N PHE A 50 -2.37 3.08 -2.54
CA PHE A 50 -1.96 1.97 -3.40
C PHE A 50 -0.43 1.97 -3.58
N SER A 51 0.10 0.84 -4.03
CA SER A 51 1.44 0.69 -4.60
C SER A 51 1.37 -0.38 -5.70
N ILE A 52 2.24 -0.33 -6.70
CA ILE A 52 2.37 -1.38 -7.72
C ILE A 52 3.68 -2.13 -7.46
N LEU A 53 3.57 -3.44 -7.26
CA LEU A 53 4.68 -4.31 -6.92
C LEU A 53 4.88 -5.39 -7.99
N GLN A 54 6.13 -5.82 -8.17
CA GLN A 54 6.52 -6.94 -9.01
C GLN A 54 7.30 -7.96 -8.18
N ALA A 55 6.93 -9.23 -8.31
CA ALA A 55 7.64 -10.36 -7.73
C ALA A 55 7.50 -11.59 -8.63
N ASP A 56 8.35 -12.59 -8.43
CA ASP A 56 8.35 -13.83 -9.23
C ASP A 56 7.22 -14.80 -8.80
N SER A 57 6.64 -14.61 -7.62
CA SER A 57 5.53 -15.41 -7.11
C SER A 57 4.74 -14.68 -6.02
N ALA A 58 3.57 -15.21 -5.68
CA ALA A 58 2.75 -14.72 -4.58
C ALA A 58 3.47 -14.84 -3.22
N GLU A 59 4.27 -15.88 -3.01
CA GLU A 59 5.08 -16.08 -1.80
C GLU A 59 6.16 -15.01 -1.70
N ALA A 60 6.86 -14.71 -2.80
CA ALA A 60 7.87 -13.65 -2.84
C ALA A 60 7.23 -12.28 -2.55
N LEU A 61 6.05 -12.01 -3.12
CA LEU A 61 5.30 -10.77 -2.83
C LEU A 61 4.88 -10.68 -1.36
N ARG A 62 4.40 -11.78 -0.76
CA ARG A 62 4.04 -11.81 0.66
C ARG A 62 5.24 -11.50 1.56
N ALA A 63 6.43 -11.99 1.21
CA ALA A 63 7.66 -11.67 1.95
C ALA A 63 8.01 -10.17 1.86
N VAL A 64 7.76 -9.52 0.71
CA VAL A 64 7.93 -8.06 0.57
C VAL A 64 6.92 -7.27 1.42
N LEU A 65 5.70 -7.79 1.58
CA LEU A 65 4.64 -7.17 2.37
C LEU A 65 4.75 -7.48 3.88
N GLU A 66 5.66 -8.37 4.28
CA GLU A 66 5.86 -8.70 5.70
C GLU A 66 6.39 -7.49 6.48
N GLY A 67 5.73 -7.16 7.59
CA GLY A 67 6.08 -5.99 8.41
C GLY A 67 5.73 -4.65 7.76
N HIS A 68 4.85 -4.64 6.77
CA HIS A 68 4.39 -3.41 6.14
C HIS A 68 3.67 -2.48 7.16
N PRO A 69 3.94 -1.15 7.16
CA PRO A 69 3.43 -0.23 8.20
C PRO A 69 1.91 -0.20 8.35
N HIS A 70 1.16 -0.37 7.26
CA HIS A 70 -0.31 -0.45 7.35
C HIS A 70 -0.80 -1.68 8.13
N SER A 71 -0.12 -2.83 8.04
CA SER A 71 -0.48 -4.03 8.77
C SER A 71 -0.16 -3.92 10.27
N THR A 72 0.92 -3.23 10.62
CA THR A 72 1.33 -3.03 12.03
C THR A 72 0.48 -1.97 12.75
N HIS A 73 -0.09 -1.03 12.01
CA HIS A 73 -0.98 0.01 12.54
C HIS A 73 -2.48 -0.36 12.54
N GLY A 74 -2.80 -1.66 12.37
CA GLY A 74 -4.18 -2.15 12.42
C GLY A 74 -5.00 -1.93 11.14
N GLY A 75 -4.35 -1.57 10.03
CA GLY A 75 -4.94 -1.59 8.70
C GLY A 75 -4.85 -2.97 8.04
N SER A 76 -5.43 -3.07 6.85
CA SER A 76 -5.39 -4.26 6.00
C SER A 76 -4.70 -3.94 4.68
N ILE A 77 -4.21 -4.99 4.00
CA ILE A 77 -3.66 -4.91 2.64
C ILE A 77 -4.36 -5.95 1.79
N GLU A 78 -4.99 -5.49 0.71
CA GLU A 78 -5.54 -6.34 -0.33
C GLU A 78 -4.57 -6.39 -1.51
N VAL A 79 -4.37 -7.57 -2.09
CA VAL A 79 -3.42 -7.79 -3.18
C VAL A 79 -4.18 -8.25 -4.41
N PHE A 80 -4.05 -7.50 -5.50
CA PHE A 80 -4.67 -7.81 -6.79
C PHE A 80 -3.58 -8.05 -7.83
N GLU A 81 -3.70 -9.16 -8.56
CA GLU A 81 -2.82 -9.47 -9.68
C GLU A 81 -3.31 -8.74 -10.95
N PHE A 82 -2.38 -8.16 -11.70
CA PHE A 82 -2.67 -7.64 -13.02
C PHE A 82 -2.95 -8.81 -13.96
N LEU A 83 -4.22 -9.00 -14.31
CA LEU A 83 -4.61 -10.01 -15.28
C LEU A 83 -4.36 -9.51 -16.71
N PRO A 84 -3.98 -10.40 -17.63
CA PRO A 84 -3.94 -10.05 -19.05
C PRO A 84 -5.33 -9.58 -19.50
N ILE A 85 -5.36 -8.55 -20.35
CA ILE A 85 -6.61 -8.09 -20.94
C ILE A 85 -7.05 -9.14 -21.96
N PRO A 86 -8.25 -9.74 -21.82
CA PRO A 86 -8.69 -10.76 -22.76
C PRO A 86 -8.69 -10.24 -24.20
N GLY A 87 -7.91 -10.89 -25.07
CA GLY A 87 -7.85 -10.54 -26.49
C GLY A 87 -6.90 -9.39 -26.86
N MET A 88 -6.07 -8.92 -25.92
CA MET A 88 -4.92 -8.03 -26.20
C MET A 88 -3.60 -8.70 -25.82
#